data_AF-A0A829RCM4-F1
#
_entry.id   AF-A0A829RCM4-F1
#
_cell.length_a   1.000
_cell.length_b   1.000
_cell.length_c   1.000
_cell.angle_alpha   90.00
_cell.angle_beta   90.00
_cell.angle_gamma   90.00
#
_symmetry.space_group_name_H-M   'P 1'
#
loop_
_entity.id
_entity.type
_entity.pdbx_description
1 polymer ?
#
loop_
_entity_poly.entity_id
_entity_poly.type
_entity_poly.pdbx_seq_one_letter_code
_entity_poly.pdbx_strand_id
1 'polypeptide(L)'
;MAKRLIVACGSGVATSTTIAEKIKSKFETDGIDYPVEAVDYKSIMNELPSASIYVYIAQPDAEVLDKAKELNIPVFGGIPFLTGMGMDQIYEGIVEATQGR
;
A
#
# COMPACT_ATOMS: atom_id res chain seq x y z
N MET A 1 15.50 -9.51 -3.97
CA MET A 1 14.13 -9.61 -4.53
C MET A 1 13.36 -8.44 -3.96
N ALA A 2 12.93 -7.49 -4.79
CA ALA A 2 12.36 -6.24 -4.30
C ALA A 2 10.93 -6.48 -3.79
N LYS A 3 10.75 -6.46 -2.47
CA LYS A 3 9.44 -6.43 -1.81
C LYS A 3 9.04 -4.96 -1.71
N ARG A 4 8.06 -4.51 -2.49
CA ARG A 4 7.58 -3.11 -2.48
C ARG A 4 6.12 -2.99 -2.08
N LEU A 5 5.77 -1.84 -1.54
CA LEU A 5 4.42 -1.45 -1.11
C LEU A 5 3.84 -0.56 -2.19
N ILE A 6 2.67 -0.92 -2.71
CA ILE A 6 1.96 -0.06 -3.65
C ILE A 6 0.75 0.56 -2.97
N VAL A 7 0.57 1.87 -3.14
CA VAL A 7 -0.57 2.63 -2.65
C VAL A 7 -1.36 3.14 -3.84
N ALA A 8 -2.67 2.94 -3.86
CA ALA A 8 -3.52 3.49 -4.91
C ALA A 8 -4.79 4.15 -4.42
N CYS A 9 -5.21 5.15 -5.19
CA CYS A 9 -6.42 5.91 -4.97
C CYS A 9 -7.22 6.00 -6.27
N GLY A 10 -8.51 5.64 -6.23
CA GLY A 10 -9.40 5.66 -7.40
C GLY A 10 -9.68 7.05 -7.93
N SER A 11 -9.35 8.08 -7.15
CA SER A 11 -9.56 9.48 -7.52
C SER A 11 -8.30 10.20 -8.02
N GLY A 12 -7.16 9.50 -8.15
CA GLY A 12 -5.90 10.06 -8.69
C GLY A 12 -4.68 9.93 -7.75
N VAL A 13 -3.48 10.13 -8.31
CA VAL A 13 -2.20 9.83 -7.63
C VAL A 13 -1.81 10.81 -6.51
N ALA A 14 -2.39 12.01 -6.49
CA ALA A 14 -1.96 13.09 -5.59
C ALA A 14 -2.04 12.70 -4.10
N THR A 15 -3.12 12.04 -3.70
CA THR A 15 -3.32 11.67 -2.29
C THR A 15 -2.52 10.43 -1.90
N SER A 16 -2.25 9.53 -2.84
CA SER A 16 -1.43 8.34 -2.62
C SER A 16 0.05 8.66 -2.38
N THR A 17 0.60 9.68 -3.03
CA THR A 17 2.00 10.08 -2.82
C THR A 17 2.23 10.61 -1.41
N THR A 18 1.32 11.45 -0.89
CA THR A 18 1.42 11.97 0.49
C THR A 18 1.42 10.86 1.54
N ILE A 19 0.61 9.82 1.33
CA ILE A 19 0.53 8.67 2.23
C ILE A 19 1.79 7.80 2.07
N ALA A 20 2.23 7.56 0.84
CA ALA A 20 3.45 6.82 0.55
C ALA A 20 4.68 7.43 1.25
N GLU A 21 4.84 8.76 1.19
CA GLU A 21 5.94 9.45 1.87
C GLU A 21 5.87 9.32 3.40
N LYS A 22 4.67 9.44 3.99
CA LYS A 22 4.47 9.23 5.43
C LYS A 22 4.88 7.82 5.87
N ILE A 23 4.42 6.81 5.15
CA ILE A 23 4.73 5.40 5.40
C ILE A 23 6.25 5.18 5.26
N LYS A 24 6.84 5.67 4.17
CA LYS A 24 8.27 5.55 3.89
C LYS A 24 9.14 6.19 4.97
N SER A 25 8.83 7.41 5.39
CA SER A 25 9.59 8.12 6.43
C SER A 25 9.53 7.41 7.79
N LYS A 26 8.38 6.79 8.09
CA LYS A 26 8.18 5.99 9.29
C LYS A 26 8.94 4.67 9.22
N PHE A 27 8.95 4.01 8.06
CA PHE A 27 9.76 2.82 7.80
C PHE A 27 11.26 3.09 7.94
N GLU A 28 11.73 4.21 7.40
CA GLU A 28 13.14 4.64 7.51
C GLU A 28 13.53 4.88 8.98
N THR A 29 12.63 5.44 9.78
CA THR A 29 12.82 5.62 11.24
C THR A 29 12.93 4.29 11.98
N ASP A 30 12.17 3.29 11.55
CA ASP A 30 12.20 1.92 12.09
C ASP A 30 13.39 1.08 11.57
N GLY A 31 14.16 1.63 10.61
CA GLY A 31 15.27 0.93 9.96
C GLY A 31 14.82 -0.11 8.93
N ILE A 32 13.58 -0.02 8.45
CA ILE A 32 13.01 -0.90 7.44
C ILE A 32 13.17 -0.23 6.07
N ASP A 33 14.06 -0.76 5.24
CA ASP A 33 14.19 -0.32 3.85
C ASP A 33 13.08 -0.96 3.00
N TYR A 34 11.89 -0.34 3.01
CA TYR A 34 10.75 -0.80 2.21
C TYR A 34 10.38 0.23 1.13
N PRO A 35 10.55 -0.12 -0.16
CA PRO A 35 10.14 0.76 -1.26
C PRO A 35 8.63 0.93 -1.28
N VAL A 36 8.16 2.19 -1.21
CA VAL A 36 6.75 2.55 -1.31
C VAL A 36 6.51 3.34 -2.60
N GLU A 37 5.60 2.86 -3.44
CA GLU A 37 5.20 3.49 -4.69
C GLU A 37 3.71 3.85 -4.68
N ALA A 38 3.40 5.06 -5.15
CA ALA A 38 2.04 5.47 -5.42
C ALA A 38 1.70 5.14 -6.88
N VAL A 39 0.65 4.35 -7.10
CA VAL A 39 0.23 3.91 -8.43
C VAL A 39 -1.25 4.21 -8.65
N ASP A 40 -1.62 4.41 -9.90
CA ASP A 40 -3.01 4.55 -10.33
C ASP A 40 -3.61 3.18 -10.69
N TYR A 41 -4.94 3.14 -10.78
CA TYR A 41 -5.70 1.91 -11.06
C TYR A 41 -5.29 1.22 -12.36
N LYS A 42 -4.82 1.98 -13.35
CA LYS A 42 -4.33 1.42 -14.61
C LYS A 42 -3.02 0.66 -14.45
N SER A 43 -2.11 1.19 -13.63
CA SER A 43 -0.79 0.61 -13.43
C SER A 43 -0.79 -0.52 -12.39
N ILE A 44 -1.81 -0.54 -11.52
CA ILE A 44 -1.86 -1.47 -10.39
C ILE A 44 -1.87 -2.93 -10.78
N MET A 45 -2.58 -3.29 -11.86
CA MET A 45 -2.64 -4.67 -12.33
C MET A 45 -1.29 -5.21 -12.78
N ASN A 46 -0.40 -4.31 -13.22
CA ASN A 46 0.94 -4.65 -13.68
C ASN A 46 1.96 -4.62 -12.52
N GLU A 47 1.73 -3.74 -11.54
CA GLU A 47 2.61 -3.55 -10.39
C GLU A 47 2.34 -4.54 -9.25
N LEU A 48 1.09 -4.98 -9.06
CA LEU A 48 0.67 -6.00 -8.10
C LEU A 48 1.60 -7.23 -8.05
N PRO A 49 1.90 -7.94 -9.15
CA PRO A 49 2.76 -9.13 -9.11
C PRO A 49 4.20 -8.85 -8.64
N SER A 50 4.67 -7.62 -8.76
CA SER A 50 5.97 -7.18 -8.23
C SER A 50 5.87 -6.53 -6.86
N ALA A 51 4.67 -6.39 -6.30
CA ALA A 51 4.42 -5.86 -4.98
C ALA A 51 4.19 -6.99 -3.98
N SER A 52 4.55 -6.75 -2.72
CA SER A 52 4.23 -7.70 -1.63
C SER A 52 3.14 -7.18 -0.72
N ILE A 53 2.79 -5.89 -0.80
CA ILE A 53 1.70 -5.29 -0.04
C ILE A 53 0.94 -4.31 -0.93
N TYR A 54 -0.38 -4.36 -0.84
CA TYR A 54 -1.27 -3.43 -1.54
C TYR A 54 -2.09 -2.59 -0.56
N VAL A 55 -2.10 -1.27 -0.74
CA VAL A 55 -2.89 -0.33 0.06
C VAL A 55 -3.85 0.45 -0.83
N TYR A 56 -5.14 0.44 -0.52
CA TYR A 56 -6.19 1.12 -1.30
C TYR A 56 -6.83 2.26 -0.49
N ILE A 57 -6.79 3.48 -0.99
CA ILE A 57 -7.38 4.66 -0.34
C ILE A 57 -8.87 4.81 -0.69
N ALA A 58 -9.27 4.36 -1.87
CA ALA A 58 -10.67 4.29 -2.29
C ALA A 58 -10.95 2.86 -2.77
N GLN A 59 -12.22 2.43 -2.76
CA GLN A 59 -12.59 1.07 -3.14
C GLN A 59 -11.99 0.71 -4.52
N PRO A 60 -11.09 -0.29 -4.57
CA PRO A 60 -10.53 -0.75 -5.82
C PRO A 60 -11.57 -1.50 -6.65
N ASP A 61 -11.34 -1.54 -7.96
CA ASP A 61 -12.16 -2.37 -8.85
C ASP A 61 -12.06 -3.84 -8.43
N ALA A 62 -13.13 -4.59 -8.70
CA ALA A 62 -13.20 -6.01 -8.36
C ALA A 62 -12.04 -6.82 -8.98
N GLU A 63 -11.59 -6.46 -10.18
CA GLU A 63 -10.45 -7.10 -10.85
C GLU A 63 -9.14 -6.95 -10.06
N VAL A 64 -8.93 -5.82 -9.40
CA VAL A 64 -7.72 -5.55 -8.60
C VAL A 64 -7.73 -6.40 -7.33
N LEU A 65 -8.90 -6.50 -6.68
CA LEU A 65 -9.09 -7.36 -5.51
C LEU A 65 -8.90 -8.84 -5.83
N ASP A 66 -9.44 -9.29 -6.96
CA ASP A 66 -9.31 -10.68 -7.40
C ASP A 66 -7.84 -11.02 -7.67
N LYS A 67 -7.13 -10.13 -8.41
CA LYS A 67 -5.70 -10.29 -8.69
C LYS A 67 -4.83 -10.29 -7.44
N ALA A 68 -5.07 -9.37 -6.50
CA ALA A 68 -4.34 -9.33 -5.24
C ALA A 68 -4.56 -10.63 -4.44
N LYS A 69 -5.79 -11.17 -4.47
CA LYS A 69 -6.14 -12.44 -3.82
C LYS A 69 -5.48 -13.64 -4.51
N GLU A 70 -5.47 -13.68 -5.84
CA GLU A 70 -4.74 -14.70 -6.61
C GLU A 70 -3.25 -14.71 -6.28
N LEU A 71 -2.65 -13.53 -6.16
CA LEU A 71 -1.24 -13.33 -5.84
C LEU A 71 -0.93 -13.48 -4.33
N ASN A 72 -1.94 -13.75 -3.49
CA ASN A 72 -1.81 -13.81 -2.03
C ASN A 72 -1.22 -12.53 -1.40
N ILE A 73 -1.49 -11.37 -2.02
CA ILE A 73 -1.00 -10.09 -1.54
C ILE A 73 -1.97 -9.55 -0.48
N PRO A 74 -1.50 -9.23 0.74
CA PRO A 74 -2.32 -8.61 1.75
C PRO A 74 -2.74 -7.20 1.31
N VAL A 75 -4.04 -6.92 1.47
CA VAL A 75 -4.69 -5.69 1.02
C VAL A 75 -5.15 -4.87 2.23
N PHE A 76 -4.68 -3.63 2.33
CA PHE A 76 -4.93 -2.74 3.46
C PHE A 76 -5.68 -1.47 3.05
N GLY A 77 -6.53 -0.94 3.94
CA GLY A 77 -7.25 0.30 3.70
C GLY A 77 -6.41 1.54 4.00
N GLY A 78 -6.19 2.38 3.00
CA GLY A 78 -5.49 3.67 3.06
C GLY A 78 -6.36 4.85 3.52
N ILE A 79 -7.69 4.69 3.59
CA ILE A 79 -8.65 5.69 4.12
C ILE A 79 -8.17 6.35 5.44
N PRO A 80 -7.75 5.60 6.48
CA PRO A 80 -7.34 6.19 7.77
C PRO A 80 -6.10 7.08 7.69
N PHE A 81 -5.23 6.91 6.69
CA PHE A 81 -4.11 7.83 6.46
C PHE A 81 -4.56 9.20 5.95
N LEU A 82 -5.72 9.27 5.31
CA LEU A 82 -6.32 10.50 4.80
C LEU A 82 -7.08 11.23 5.91
N THR A 83 -7.81 10.49 6.75
CA THR A 83 -8.59 11.08 7.86
C THR A 83 -7.75 11.38 9.09
N GLY A 84 -6.54 10.82 9.19
CA GLY A 84 -5.66 10.96 10.34
C GLY A 84 -6.10 10.18 11.58
N MET A 85 -7.25 9.49 11.53
CA MET A 85 -7.73 8.60 12.57
C MET A 85 -7.41 7.15 12.21
N GLY A 86 -6.63 6.47 13.06
CA GLY A 86 -6.29 5.06 12.87
C GLY A 86 -5.21 4.77 11.82
N MET A 87 -4.49 5.81 11.36
CA MET A 87 -3.35 5.62 10.43
C MET A 87 -2.25 4.74 11.04
N ASP A 88 -1.99 4.89 12.34
CA ASP A 88 -0.99 4.11 13.07
C ASP A 88 -1.36 2.63 13.08
N GLN A 89 -2.63 2.30 13.29
CA GLN A 89 -3.10 0.93 13.37
C GLN A 89 -2.96 0.18 12.03
N ILE A 90 -3.26 0.85 10.92
CA ILE A 90 -3.02 0.26 9.59
C ILE A 90 -1.53 0.20 9.28
N TYR A 91 -0.78 1.24 9.64
CA TYR A 91 0.67 1.27 9.45
C TYR A 91 1.35 0.12 10.18
N GLU A 92 1.03 -0.11 11.45
CA GLU A 92 1.51 -1.27 12.22
C GLU A 92 1.16 -2.58 11.52
N GLY A 93 -0.08 -2.76 11.05
CA GLY A 93 -0.47 -3.97 10.32
C GLY A 93 0.31 -4.17 9.01
N ILE A 94 0.62 -3.09 8.31
CA ILE A 94 1.48 -3.10 7.12
C ILE A 94 2.92 -3.48 7.50
N VAL A 95 3.47 -2.87 8.55
CA VAL A 95 4.82 -3.15 9.06
C VAL A 95 4.93 -4.61 9.48
N GLU A 96 3.97 -5.11 10.25
CA GLU A 96 3.87 -6.52 10.61
C GLU A 96 3.78 -7.42 9.37
N ALA A 97 3.03 -7.04 8.33
CA ALA A 97 3.00 -7.79 7.08
C ALA A 97 4.33 -7.72 6.30
N THR A 98 5.10 -6.64 6.41
CA THR A 98 6.46 -6.57 5.82
C THR A 98 7.49 -7.38 6.60
N GLN A 99 7.36 -7.44 7.93
CA GLN A 99 8.29 -8.10 8.84
C GLN A 99 7.88 -9.55 9.17
N GLY A 100 6.65 -9.92 8.86
CA GLY A 100 6.06 -11.23 9.11
C GLY A 100 6.72 -12.33 8.28
N ARG A 101 7.16 -13.36 8.99
CA ARG A 101 7.91 -14.55 8.54
C ARG A 101 7.28 -15.30 7.37
#